data_AF-A0A2G2NRX9-F1
#
_entry.id   AF-A0A2G2NRX9-F1
#
_cell.length_a   1.000
_cell.length_b   1.000
_cell.length_c   1.000
_cell.angle_alpha   90.00
_cell.angle_beta   90.00
_cell.angle_gamma   90.00
#
_symmetry.space_group_name_H-M   'P 1'
#
loop_
_entity.id
_entity.type
_entity.pdbx_description
1 polymer ?
#
loop_
_entity_poly.entity_id
_entity_poly.type
_entity_poly.pdbx_seq_one_letter_code
_entity_poly.pdbx_strand_id
1 'polypeptide(L)' 'MKATFLQRLQKNTLGILASLSFFFGSMLFLPTFASYATVGVWLFMTGSALMFIDIIRSLND' A
#
# COMPACT_ATOMS: atom_id res chain seq x y z
N MET A 1 -20.46 7.32 -15.42
CA MET A 1 -20.02 6.18 -14.57
C MET A 1 -18.50 5.98 -14.54
N LYS A 2 -17.77 5.87 -15.67
CA LYS A 2 -16.30 5.68 -15.64
C LYS A 2 -15.51 6.84 -15.00
N ALA A 3 -15.91 8.09 -15.27
CA ALA A 3 -15.25 9.28 -14.73
C ALA A 3 -15.27 9.34 -13.18
N THR A 4 -16.35 8.90 -12.56
CA THR A 4 -16.54 8.90 -11.10
C THR A 4 -15.65 7.87 -10.38
N PHE A 5 -15.36 6.74 -11.01
CA PHE A 5 -14.48 5.70 -10.46
C PHE A 5 -13.00 6.10 -10.52
N LEU A 6 -12.56 6.65 -11.66
CA LEU A 6 -11.19 7.15 -11.81
C LEU A 6 -10.94 8.34 -10.87
N GLN A 7 -11.91 9.24 -10.69
CA GLN A 7 -11.80 10.34 -9.72
C GLN A 7 -11.70 9.84 -8.27
N ARG A 8 -12.39 8.74 -7.92
CA ARG A 8 -12.24 8.09 -6.60
C ARG A 8 -10.86 7.47 -6.41
N LEU A 9 -10.30 6.84 -7.44
CA LEU A 9 -8.92 6.33 -7.40
C LEU A 9 -7.89 7.45 -7.30
N GLN A 10 -8.11 8.55 -8.03
CA GLN A 10 -7.22 9.71 -8.06
C GLN A 10 -7.22 10.45 -6.71
N LYS A 11 -8.37 10.47 -6.01
CA LYS A 11 -8.50 11.02 -4.65
C LYS A 11 -7.80 10.16 -3.60
N ASN A 12 -7.63 8.85 -3.84
CA ASN A 12 -7.02 7.88 -2.92
C ASN A 12 -5.71 7.27 -3.44
N THR A 13 -4.91 8.07 -4.13
CA THR A 13 -3.59 7.66 -4.65
C THR A 13 -2.66 7.17 -3.54
N LEU A 14 -2.75 7.77 -2.34
CA LEU A 14 -1.95 7.38 -1.17
C LEU A 14 -2.33 5.99 -0.67
N GLY A 15 -3.61 5.71 -0.46
CA GLY A 15 -4.12 4.38 -0.11
C GLY A 15 -3.78 3.29 -1.14
N ILE A 16 -3.80 3.61 -2.44
CA ILE A 16 -3.41 2.66 -3.51
C ILE A 16 -1.91 2.35 -3.44
N LEU A 17 -1.05 3.37 -3.36
CA LEU A 17 0.40 3.20 -3.21
C LEU A 17 0.75 2.41 -1.95
N ALA A 18 0.08 2.72 -0.84
CA ALA A 18 0.26 2.05 0.43
C ALA A 18 -0.11 0.55 0.34
N SER A 19 -1.26 0.24 -0.26
CA SER A 19 -1.74 -1.12 -0.45
C SER A 19 -0.83 -1.94 -1.37
N LEU A 20 -0.33 -1.33 -2.46
CA LEU A 20 0.62 -1.98 -3.37
C LEU A 20 1.97 -2.25 -2.70
N SER A 21 2.52 -1.26 -1.97
CA SER A 21 3.76 -1.42 -1.20
C SER A 21 3.63 -2.57 -0.20
N PHE A 22 2.51 -2.63 0.52
CA PHE A 22 2.23 -3.69 1.48
C PHE A 22 2.08 -5.06 0.82
N PHE A 23 1.35 -5.13 -0.29
CA PHE A 23 1.13 -6.38 -1.04
C PHE A 23 2.41 -6.95 -1.63
N PHE A 24 3.24 -6.13 -2.28
CA PHE A 24 4.51 -6.59 -2.83
C PHE A 24 5.54 -6.85 -1.74
N GLY A 25 5.56 -6.04 -0.68
CA GLY A 25 6.38 -6.29 0.50
C GLY A 25 6.06 -7.64 1.15
N SER A 26 4.78 -8.00 1.24
CA SER A 26 4.37 -9.30 1.79
C SER A 26 4.72 -10.47 0.87
N MET A 27 4.65 -10.29 -0.45
CA MET A 27 5.04 -11.30 -1.43
C MET A 27 6.53 -11.67 -1.34
N LEU A 28 7.39 -10.74 -0.94
CA LEU A 28 8.82 -10.99 -0.74
C LEU A 28 9.13 -11.90 0.46
N PHE A 29 8.15 -12.20 1.31
CA PHE A 29 8.29 -13.25 2.34
C PHE A 29 8.12 -14.67 1.81
N LEU A 30 7.81 -14.86 0.52
CA LEU A 30 7.78 -16.20 -0.07
C LEU A 30 9.20 -16.81 -0.05
N PRO A 31 9.34 -18.12 0.16
CA PRO A 31 10.64 -18.80 0.27
C PRO A 31 11.55 -18.55 -0.94
N THR A 32 10.98 -18.46 -2.14
CA THR A 32 11.69 -18.17 -3.39
C THR A 32 12.39 -16.82 -3.39
N PHE A 33 11.90 -15.85 -2.62
CA PHE A 33 12.42 -14.49 -2.54
C PHE A 33 13.13 -14.20 -1.20
N ALA A 34 13.50 -15.23 -0.44
CA ALA A 34 14.08 -15.07 0.90
C ALA A 34 15.35 -14.18 0.92
N SER A 35 16.12 -14.13 -0.16
CA SER A 35 17.26 -13.22 -0.31
C SER A 35 16.88 -11.74 -0.28
N TYR A 36 15.63 -11.41 -0.64
CA TYR A 36 15.07 -10.07 -0.65
C TYR A 36 14.19 -9.79 0.58
N ALA A 37 14.19 -10.68 1.59
CA ALA A 37 13.33 -10.56 2.76
C ALA A 37 13.47 -9.20 3.47
N THR A 38 14.68 -8.66 3.59
CA THR A 38 14.89 -7.33 4.19
C THR A 38 14.18 -6.22 3.40
N VAL A 39 14.22 -6.27 2.08
CA VAL A 39 13.50 -5.32 1.22
C VAL A 39 11.98 -5.50 1.38
N GLY A 40 11.54 -6.76 1.48
CA GLY A 40 10.14 -7.12 1.78
C GLY A 40 9.64 -6.54 3.09
N VAL A 41 10.42 -6.66 4.17
CA VAL A 41 10.11 -6.08 5.49
C VAL A 41 9.93 -4.58 5.39
N TRP A 42 10.86 -3.87 4.74
CA TRP A 42 10.76 -2.42 4.59
C TRP A 42 9.50 -2.01 3.80
N LEU A 43 9.26 -2.62 2.63
CA LEU A 43 8.06 -2.36 1.82
C LEU A 43 6.76 -2.66 2.57
N PHE A 44 6.75 -3.73 3.36
CA PHE A 44 5.62 -4.14 4.18
C PHE A 44 5.36 -3.14 5.32
N MET A 45 6.41 -2.73 6.05
CA MET A 45 6.32 -1.74 7.13
C MET A 45 5.92 -0.36 6.61
N THR A 46 6.52 0.10 5.51
CA THR A 46 6.16 1.40 4.92
C THR A 46 4.75 1.37 4.33
N GLY A 47 4.35 0.28 3.65
CA GLY A 47 3.01 0.12 3.11
C GLY A 47 1.93 0.11 4.21
N SER A 48 2.17 -0.60 5.31
CA SER A 48 1.26 -0.63 6.46
C SER A 48 1.16 0.72 7.18
N ALA A 49 2.28 1.42 7.37
CA ALA A 49 2.28 2.76 7.94
C ALA A 49 1.51 3.76 7.05
N LEU A 50 1.71 3.72 5.73
CA LEU A 50 0.99 4.58 4.80
C LEU A 50 -0.51 4.28 4.76
N MET A 51 -0.92 3.01 4.85
CA MET A 51 -2.34 2.65 4.92
C MET A 51 -2.96 3.18 6.22
N PHE A 52 -2.24 3.11 7.34
CA PHE A 52 -2.69 3.68 8.60
C PHE A 52 -2.90 5.20 8.49
N ILE A 53 -1.95 5.91 7.88
CA ILE A 53 -2.07 7.37 7.64
C ILE A 53 -3.26 7.68 6.73
N ASP A 54 -3.48 6.90 5.66
CA ASP A 54 -4.63 7.06 4.75
C ASP A 54 -5.96 6.94 5.50
N ILE A 55 -6.09 5.93 6.36
CA ILE A 55 -7.28 5.72 7.20
C ILE A 55 -7.49 6.91 8.15
N ILE A 56 -6.45 7.32 8.89
CA ILE A 56 -6.57 8.46 9.82
C ILE A 56 -6.97 9.73 9.08
N ARG A 57 -6.40 9.98 7.90
CA ARG A 57 -6.77 11.12 7.06
C ARG A 57 -8.22 11.02 6.60
N SER A 58 -8.68 9.85 6.14
CA SER A 58 -10.05 9.68 5.65
C SER A 58 -11.10 9.80 6.75
N LEU A 59 -10.73 9.59 8.02
CA LEU A 59 -11.61 9.80 9.17
C LEU A 59 -11.74 11.28 9.55
N ASN A 60 -10.81 12.12 9.09
CA ASN A 60 -10.71 13.53 9.44
C ASN A 60 -11.17 14.47 8.29
N ASP A 61 -11.57 13.89 7.15
CA ASP A 61 -12.17 14.54 5.98
C ASP A 61 -13.71 14.35 5.97
#